data_AF-A0A5C7P554-F1
#
_entry.id   AF-A0A5C7P554-F1
#
_cell.length_a   1.000
_cell.length_b   1.000
_cell.length_c   1.000
_cell.angle_alpha   90.00
_cell.angle_beta   90.00
_cell.angle_gamma   90.00
#
_symmetry.space_group_name_H-M   'P 1'
#
loop_
_entity.id
_entity.type
_entity.pdbx_description
1 polymer ?
#
loop_
_entity_poly.entity_id
_entity_poly.type
_entity_poly.pdbx_seq_one_letter_code
_entity_poly.pdbx_strand_id
1 'polypeptide(L)'
;MSKQTIKGVVVKTWATDGFSAGLPAYKMRIRTESGAEYIATIIESIMNAAPIASKGRTYGLLGATVEVTGAVSGHAISRPRGRVIALTPAMAAQFTIEQQRDAEIKAGWLQSQADLAAALAEEARRFECEKV
;
A
#
# COMPACT_ATOMS: atom_id res chain seq x y z
N MET A 1 -21.32 14.38 -15.06
CA MET A 1 -19.89 14.65 -14.75
C MET A 1 -19.05 13.53 -15.33
N SER A 2 -18.13 13.83 -16.25
CA SER A 2 -17.22 12.85 -16.83
C SER A 2 -16.10 12.50 -15.84
N LYS A 3 -15.67 11.24 -15.85
CA LYS A 3 -14.48 10.82 -15.11
C LYS A 3 -13.25 11.33 -15.85
N GLN A 4 -12.26 11.81 -15.11
CA GLN A 4 -10.97 12.22 -15.66
C GLN A 4 -9.85 11.52 -14.91
N THR A 5 -8.76 11.26 -15.63
CA THR A 5 -7.52 10.72 -15.08
C THR A 5 -6.52 11.85 -14.93
N ILE A 6 -6.02 12.03 -13.71
CA ILE A 6 -5.08 13.07 -13.35
C ILE A 6 -3.77 12.41 -12.96
N LYS A 7 -2.68 12.83 -13.62
CA LYS A 7 -1.32 12.40 -13.31
C LYS A 7 -0.57 13.59 -12.69
N GLY A 8 0.11 13.36 -11.58
CA GLY A 8 0.87 14.42 -10.92
C GLY A 8 1.62 13.96 -9.68
N VAL A 9 2.32 14.91 -9.08
CA VAL A 9 3.11 14.71 -7.86
C VAL A 9 2.28 15.11 -6.65
N VAL A 10 2.29 14.28 -5.61
CA VAL A 10 1.66 14.62 -4.33
C VAL A 10 2.50 15.67 -3.61
N VAL A 11 1.93 16.86 -3.39
CA VAL A 11 2.62 18.01 -2.77
C VAL A 11 2.18 18.28 -1.34
N LYS A 12 1.06 17.69 -0.89
CA LYS A 12 0.59 17.80 0.50
C LYS A 12 -0.36 16.65 0.82
N THR A 13 -0.27 16.11 2.04
CA THR A 13 -1.25 15.18 2.62
C THR A 13 -1.75 15.74 3.95
N TRP A 14 -3.02 15.51 4.27
CA TRP A 14 -3.59 15.87 5.57
C TRP A 14 -4.76 14.96 5.94
N ALA A 15 -4.99 14.78 7.24
CA ALA A 15 -6.20 14.16 7.75
C ALA A 15 -7.36 15.15 7.69
N THR A 16 -8.58 14.64 7.52
CA THR A 16 -9.79 15.45 7.70
C THR A 16 -10.69 14.84 8.75
N ASP A 17 -11.36 15.71 9.48
CA ASP A 17 -12.30 15.37 10.55
C ASP A 17 -13.57 14.69 10.01
N GLY A 18 -13.72 14.64 8.68
CA GLY A 18 -14.85 14.01 7.98
C GLY A 18 -14.69 12.49 7.92
N PHE A 19 -15.63 11.79 8.54
CA PHE A 19 -15.81 10.36 8.38
C PHE A 19 -16.50 10.05 7.05
N SER A 20 -15.83 9.36 6.12
CA SER A 20 -16.52 8.70 5.02
C SER A 20 -16.82 7.26 5.45
N ALA A 21 -18.08 6.95 5.71
CA ALA A 21 -18.52 5.60 6.11
C ALA A 21 -17.81 5.03 7.36
N GLY A 22 -17.51 5.85 8.36
CA GLY A 22 -16.94 5.37 9.64
C GLY A 22 -15.42 5.18 9.65
N LEU A 23 -14.70 5.56 8.60
CA LEU A 23 -13.23 5.59 8.55
C LEU A 23 -12.68 7.02 8.44
N PRO A 24 -11.48 7.30 9.01
CA PRO A 24 -10.80 8.59 8.84
C PRO A 24 -10.53 8.85 7.35
N ALA A 25 -11.03 9.97 6.82
CA ALA A 25 -10.77 10.36 5.45
C ALA A 25 -9.48 11.19 5.36
N TYR A 26 -8.53 10.73 4.56
CA TYR A 26 -7.32 11.48 4.24
C TYR A 26 -7.52 12.26 2.95
N LYS A 27 -6.81 13.37 2.79
CA LYS A 27 -6.77 14.13 1.54
C LYS A 27 -5.33 14.29 1.07
N MET A 28 -5.16 14.25 -0.26
CA MET A 28 -3.92 14.67 -0.90
C MET A 28 -4.16 15.80 -1.89
N ARG A 29 -3.17 16.66 -2.00
CA ARG A 29 -3.05 17.65 -3.06
C ARG A 29 -2.04 17.15 -4.09
N ILE A 30 -2.50 17.06 -5.33
CA ILE A 30 -1.76 16.57 -6.48
C ILE A 30 -1.48 17.75 -7.40
N ARG A 31 -0.22 17.99 -7.73
CA ARG A 31 0.19 18.99 -8.72
C ARG A 31 0.53 18.29 -10.02
N THR A 32 -0.14 18.68 -11.10
CA THR A 32 0.13 18.17 -12.45
C THR A 32 1.36 18.84 -13.06
N GLU A 33 1.87 18.28 -14.15
CA GLU A 33 2.98 18.88 -14.92
C GLU A 33 2.63 20.28 -15.46
N SER A 34 1.35 20.53 -15.78
CA SER A 34 0.85 21.85 -16.18
C SER A 34 0.81 22.89 -15.06
N GLY A 35 1.10 22.51 -13.82
CA GLY A 35 0.99 23.36 -12.63
C GLY A 35 -0.40 23.38 -11.99
N ALA A 36 -1.43 22.82 -12.64
CA ALA A 36 -2.76 22.70 -12.04
C ALA A 36 -2.73 21.80 -10.78
N GLU A 37 -3.46 22.22 -9.74
CA GLU A 37 -3.58 21.49 -8.48
C GLU A 37 -4.98 20.88 -8.31
N TYR A 38 -5.01 19.65 -7.79
CA TYR A 38 -6.24 18.92 -7.49
C TYR A 38 -6.20 18.31 -6.09
N ILE A 39 -7.36 18.17 -5.47
CA ILE A 39 -7.55 17.59 -4.15
C ILE A 39 -8.32 16.28 -4.31
N ALA A 40 -7.74 15.18 -3.85
CA ALA A 40 -8.36 13.86 -3.85
C ALA A 40 -8.53 13.33 -2.42
N THR A 41 -9.66 12.68 -2.15
CA THR A 41 -9.86 11.90 -0.91
C THR A 41 -9.15 10.55 -1.03
N ILE A 42 -8.25 10.23 -0.13
CA ILE A 42 -7.53 8.96 -0.10
C ILE A 42 -8.28 8.02 0.84
N ILE A 43 -8.54 6.79 0.38
CA ILE A 43 -8.99 5.72 1.25
C ILE A 43 -7.80 5.16 2.04
N GLU A 44 -8.03 4.83 3.31
CA GLU A 44 -7.01 4.41 4.29
C GLU A 44 -6.10 3.27 3.79
N SER A 45 -6.64 2.33 3.00
CA SER A 45 -5.87 1.23 2.42
C SER A 45 -4.74 1.68 1.50
N ILE A 46 -4.88 2.81 0.81
CA ILE A 46 -3.82 3.38 -0.05
C ILE A 46 -2.75 4.07 0.82
N MET A 47 -3.13 4.63 1.97
CA MET A 47 -2.17 5.19 2.93
C MET A 47 -1.35 4.09 3.60
N ASN A 48 -1.96 2.96 3.92
CA ASN A 48 -1.28 1.82 4.56
C ASN A 48 -0.33 1.08 3.60
N ALA A 49 -0.56 1.17 2.29
CA ALA A 49 0.35 0.64 1.28
C ALA A 49 1.57 1.54 1.02
N ALA A 50 1.57 2.78 1.52
CA ALA A 50 2.70 3.68 1.40
C ALA A 50 3.69 3.41 2.56
N PRO A 51 5.01 3.38 2.33
CA PRO A 51 5.98 3.14 3.39
C PRO A 51 5.83 4.22 4.48
N ILE A 52 5.28 3.82 5.63
CA ILE A 52 5.03 4.72 6.76
C ILE A 52 6.37 5.00 7.45
N ALA A 53 6.74 6.28 7.58
CA ALA A 53 7.87 6.66 8.43
C ALA A 53 7.53 6.37 9.90
N SER A 54 8.53 5.93 10.68
CA SER A 54 8.48 5.48 12.08
C SER A 54 7.87 6.44 13.13
N LYS A 55 7.36 7.62 12.71
CA LYS A 55 6.75 8.63 13.58
C LYS A 55 5.21 8.71 13.45
N GLY A 56 4.56 7.75 12.80
CA GLY A 56 3.08 7.61 12.81
C GLY A 56 2.30 8.79 12.20
N ARG A 57 2.96 9.69 11.46
CA ARG A 57 2.32 10.78 10.73
C ARG A 57 2.17 10.41 9.27
N THR A 58 0.99 10.65 8.72
CA THR A 58 0.58 10.32 7.34
C THR A 58 1.31 11.18 6.29
N TYR A 59 2.59 10.87 6.06
CA TYR A 59 3.45 11.48 5.03
C TYR A 59 3.71 10.57 3.82
N GLY A 60 3.17 9.34 3.81
CA GLY A 60 3.66 8.24 2.97
C GLY A 60 3.69 8.44 1.46
N LEU A 61 2.92 9.39 0.90
CA LEU A 61 2.90 9.63 -0.55
C LEU A 61 3.53 10.95 -0.97
N LEU A 62 4.04 11.77 -0.05
CA LEU A 62 4.61 13.08 -0.39
C LEU A 62 5.78 12.92 -1.38
N GLY A 63 5.72 13.61 -2.50
CA GLY A 63 6.71 13.52 -3.59
C GLY A 63 6.54 12.31 -4.51
N ALA A 64 5.66 11.35 -4.19
CA ALA A 64 5.35 10.26 -5.09
C ALA A 64 4.55 10.76 -6.31
N THR A 65 4.79 10.15 -7.47
CA THR A 65 3.99 10.38 -8.66
C THR A 65 2.82 9.42 -8.66
N VAL A 66 1.61 9.95 -8.78
CA VAL A 66 0.36 9.19 -8.71
C VAL A 66 -0.48 9.40 -9.97
N GLU A 67 -1.24 8.37 -10.31
CA GLU A 67 -2.33 8.44 -11.28
C GLU A 67 -3.65 8.28 -10.54
N VAL A 68 -4.57 9.24 -10.67
CA VAL A 68 -5.86 9.21 -9.98
C VAL A 68 -6.98 9.47 -10.97
N THR A 69 -7.91 8.52 -11.07
CA THR A 69 -9.13 8.62 -11.86
C THR A 69 -10.31 8.89 -10.95
N GLY A 70 -11.12 9.91 -11.27
CA GLY A 70 -12.32 10.22 -10.49
C GLY A 70 -13.23 11.21 -11.19
N ALA A 71 -14.38 11.51 -10.58
CA ALA A 71 -15.23 12.59 -11.07
C ALA A 71 -14.69 13.93 -10.57
N VAL A 72 -14.31 14.80 -11.52
CA VAL A 72 -13.68 16.09 -11.24
C VAL A 72 -14.73 17.20 -11.23
N SER A 73 -14.73 17.99 -10.15
CA SER A 73 -15.53 19.21 -10.03
C SER A 73 -14.64 20.34 -9.54
N GLY A 74 -14.27 21.26 -10.44
CA GLY A 74 -13.23 22.25 -10.19
C GLY A 74 -11.91 21.57 -9.80
N HIS A 75 -11.39 21.89 -8.62
CA HIS A 75 -10.16 21.29 -8.08
C HIS A 75 -10.39 20.01 -7.27
N ALA A 76 -11.63 19.56 -7.08
CA ALA A 76 -11.93 18.38 -6.27
C ALA A 76 -12.10 17.12 -7.13
N ILE A 77 -11.47 16.03 -6.71
CA ILE A 77 -11.63 14.68 -7.27
C ILE A 77 -12.44 13.85 -6.29
N SER A 78 -13.62 13.41 -6.74
CA SER A 78 -14.54 12.57 -5.97
C SER A 78 -14.49 11.11 -6.41
N ARG A 79 -14.72 10.19 -5.46
CA ARG A 79 -14.60 8.73 -5.63
C ARG A 79 -13.32 8.32 -6.36
N PRO A 80 -12.15 8.83 -5.93
CA PRO A 80 -10.91 8.58 -6.64
C PRO A 80 -10.52 7.10 -6.56
N ARG A 81 -10.07 6.56 -7.68
CA ARG A 81 -9.34 5.30 -7.79
C ARG A 81 -7.98 5.65 -8.38
N GLY A 82 -6.91 5.20 -7.74
CA GLY A 82 -5.58 5.58 -8.19
C GLY A 82 -4.52 4.56 -7.84
N ARG A 83 -3.33 4.78 -8.41
CA ARG A 83 -2.13 3.98 -8.19
C ARG A 83 -0.91 4.89 -8.10
N VAL A 84 0.12 4.41 -7.43
CA VAL A 84 1.44 5.05 -7.44
C VAL A 84 2.16 4.62 -8.72
N ILE A 85 2.64 5.58 -9.51
CA ILE A 85 3.37 5.35 -10.76
C ILE A 85 4.88 5.35 -10.51
N ALA A 86 5.35 6.23 -9.63
CA ALA A 86 6.76 6.32 -9.26
C ALA A 86 6.90 6.72 -7.79
N LEU A 87 7.81 6.03 -7.10
CA LEU A 87 8.21 6.35 -5.74
C LEU A 87 9.34 7.38 -5.76
N THR A 88 9.51 8.12 -4.66
CA THR A 88 10.75 8.88 -4.45
C THR A 88 11.92 7.91 -4.26
N PRO A 89 13.19 8.31 -4.51
CA PRO A 89 14.34 7.43 -4.29
C PRO A 89 14.41 6.86 -2.86
N ALA A 90 14.09 7.68 -1.86
CA ALA A 90 14.05 7.24 -0.46
C ALA A 90 12.95 6.20 -0.20
N MET A 91 11.76 6.40 -0.78
CA MET A 91 10.66 5.43 -0.67
C MET A 91 10.96 4.14 -1.43
N ALA A 92 11.60 4.23 -2.59
CA ALA A 92 12.03 3.07 -3.36
C ALA A 92 13.07 2.24 -2.58
N ALA A 93 14.04 2.89 -1.94
CA ALA A 93 15.04 2.21 -1.11
C ALA A 93 14.40 1.48 0.07
N GLN A 94 13.47 2.12 0.79
CA GLN A 94 12.73 1.47 1.88
C GLN A 94 11.88 0.30 1.38
N PHE A 95 11.20 0.45 0.25
CA PHE A 95 10.39 -0.61 -0.35
C PHE A 95 11.23 -1.84 -0.71
N THR A 96 12.45 -1.64 -1.20
CA THR A 96 13.38 -2.75 -1.45
C THR A 96 13.75 -3.50 -0.17
N ILE A 97 14.00 -2.78 0.94
CA ILE A 97 14.30 -3.40 2.24
C ILE A 97 13.12 -4.23 2.74
N GLU A 98 11.90 -3.69 2.68
CA GLU A 98 10.72 -4.44 3.12
C GLU A 98 10.45 -5.66 2.23
N GLN A 99 10.66 -5.57 0.91
CA GLN A 99 10.54 -6.75 0.03
C GLN A 99 11.57 -7.84 0.36
N GLN A 100 12.78 -7.46 0.80
CA GLN A 100 13.76 -8.44 1.27
C GLN A 100 13.28 -9.12 2.55
N ARG A 101 12.76 -8.36 3.53
CA ARG A 101 12.19 -8.92 4.76
C ARG A 101 10.99 -9.83 4.50
N ASP A 102 10.09 -9.44 3.60
CA ASP A 102 8.94 -10.28 3.24
C ASP A 102 9.39 -11.59 2.58
N ALA A 103 10.45 -11.53 1.75
CA ALA A 103 11.04 -12.74 1.16
C ALA A 103 11.64 -13.66 2.23
N GLU A 104 12.34 -13.10 3.23
CA GLU A 104 12.88 -13.85 4.37
C GLU A 104 11.77 -14.51 5.20
N ILE A 105 10.72 -13.77 5.54
CA ILE A 105 9.56 -14.29 6.27
C ILE A 105 8.88 -15.41 5.48
N LYS A 106 8.68 -15.21 4.18
CA LYS A 106 8.09 -16.23 3.30
C LYS A 106 8.96 -17.48 3.21
N ALA A 107 10.27 -17.33 3.12
CA ALA A 107 11.20 -18.45 3.11
C ALA A 107 11.15 -19.23 4.43
N GLY A 108 11.15 -18.53 5.57
CA GLY A 108 11.01 -19.16 6.89
C GLY A 108 9.68 -19.91 7.05
N TRP A 109 8.59 -19.33 6.55
CA TRP A 109 7.27 -19.98 6.57
C TRP A 109 7.21 -21.25 5.69
N LEU A 110 7.83 -21.20 4.50
CA LEU A 110 7.92 -22.39 3.63
C LEU A 110 8.79 -23.47 4.26
N GLN A 111 9.90 -23.11 4.91
CA GLN A 111 10.74 -24.05 5.63
C GLN A 111 9.98 -24.72 6.78
N SER A 112 9.27 -23.92 7.59
CA SER A 112 8.45 -24.46 8.69
C SER A 112 7.37 -25.44 8.21
N GLN A 113 6.77 -25.20 7.04
CA GLN A 113 5.84 -26.17 6.45
C GLN A 113 6.53 -27.45 5.99
N ALA A 114 7.73 -27.35 5.41
CA ALA A 114 8.50 -28.51 5.00
C ALA A 114 8.91 -29.37 6.22
N ASP A 115 9.36 -28.72 7.29
CA ASP A 115 9.75 -29.39 8.54
C ASP A 115 8.55 -30.11 9.18
N LEU A 116 7.38 -29.44 9.21
CA LEU A 116 6.15 -30.05 9.70
C LEU A 116 5.73 -31.26 8.85
N ALA A 117 5.82 -31.15 7.51
CA ALA A 117 5.49 -32.25 6.62
C ALA A 117 6.45 -33.45 6.81
N ALA A 118 7.75 -33.19 7.01
CA ALA A 118 8.74 -34.23 7.28
C ALA A 118 8.47 -34.95 8.61
N ALA A 119 8.15 -34.20 9.67
CA ALA A 119 7.82 -34.77 10.98
C ALA A 119 6.58 -35.68 10.90
N LEU A 120 5.51 -35.23 10.23
CA LEU A 120 4.31 -36.02 10.04
C LEU A 120 4.58 -37.30 9.21
N ALA A 121 5.43 -37.21 8.19
CA ALA A 121 5.81 -38.37 7.38
C ALA A 121 6.68 -39.39 8.14
N GLU A 122 7.48 -38.94 9.09
CA GLU A 122 8.23 -39.82 10.01
C GLU A 122 7.32 -40.49 11.03
N GLU A 123 6.37 -39.74 11.61
CA GLU A 123 5.36 -40.27 12.54
C GLU A 123 4.46 -41.33 11.85
N ALA A 124 4.03 -41.07 10.62
CA ALA A 124 3.25 -42.03 9.83
C ALA A 124 4.03 -43.34 9.59
N ARG A 125 5.32 -43.25 9.20
CA ARG A 125 6.19 -44.43 9.02
C ARG A 125 6.37 -45.22 10.31
N ARG A 126 6.55 -44.54 11.44
CA ARG A 126 6.67 -45.19 12.74
C ARG A 126 5.40 -45.95 13.12
N PHE A 127 4.24 -45.35 12.89
CA PHE A 127 2.95 -45.97 13.17
C PHE A 127 2.66 -47.18 12.26
N GLU A 128 3.12 -47.16 11.00
CA GLU A 128 3.02 -48.32 10.10
C GLU A 128 3.92 -49.49 10.55
N CYS A 129 5.14 -49.22 11.01
CA CYS A 129 6.03 -50.26 11.53
C CYS A 129 5.54 -50.91 12.84
N GLU A 130 4.84 -50.17 13.71
CA GLU A 130 4.27 -50.70 14.97
C GLU A 130 3.04 -51.59 14.77
N LYS A 131 2.43 -51.60 13.57
CA LYS A 131 1.26 -52.44 13.24
C LYS A 131 1.61 -53.80 12.63
N VAL A 132 2.90 -54.11 12.45
CA VAL A 132 3.43 -55.38 11.92
C VAL A 132 3.99 -56.21 13.06
#